data_AF-A0A8D8CFX3-F1
#
_entry.id   AF-A0A8D8CFX3-F1
#
_cell.length_a   1.000
_cell.length_b   1.000
_cell.length_c   1.000
_cell.angle_alpha   90.00
_cell.angle_beta   90.00
_cell.angle_gamma   90.00
#
_symmetry.space_group_name_H-M   'P 1'
#
loop_
_entity.id
_entity.type
_entity.pdbx_description
1 polymer ?
#
loop_
_entity_poly.entity_id
_entity_poly.type
_entity_poly.pdbx_seq_one_letter_code
_entity_poly.pdbx_strand_id
1 'polypeptide(L)'
;FFLITGVLVCFQNSCQNKSKFGGFLREPQRFSRLEMNGFREKLLANLDKSKESDIRTQHAATKTDDEIEDILFQRYREELAGNARLKQVIERGKSSDTYRFIPQFHFELPKNSDGLAQKLREEARTLFLQKRSKELLDNNELKLLWSLLESHHSPPLMGEEQYINYENYCKVAGIAGEKFKRYLTASTFARLVVSSSYPGKISVMSLFNYAMRKVWLQQTRIGLSLYDYTGQGYLNESDLESYILELIPTFPQLEGLEKSFHSFYVCTTVRKFFFFLDPLRTGRIRIRDILTCTFLDDLLELRDEEIPKDAQEMNWFSAPSALSVYGHYLNLDKDHNGMLSKKELIGYGSGTLTPIFLDRVFAECLTYDGEMDYKTYLDFVLALENRSEPQSLHYLFRILDVEHKGYLTPFTLNYFFKGIQDEISAHRAEPVNFADVKDEIFDMVKPADPSRITLKDLIVSGHGETVVSILIEFHKFWAYENREVMVTDSTASNGEETHNL
;
A
#
# COMPACT_ATOMS: atom_id res chain seq x y z
N PHE A 1 -10.16 -9.12 12.29
CA PHE A 1 -10.86 -10.40 12.42
C PHE A 1 -11.01 -11.09 11.07
N PHE A 2 -11.50 -10.42 10.02
CA PHE A 2 -11.46 -10.95 8.63
C PHE A 2 -10.04 -11.09 8.02
N LEU A 3 -9.09 -10.26 8.45
CA LEU A 3 -7.64 -10.35 8.14
C LEU A 3 -6.96 -11.65 8.61
N ILE A 4 -7.60 -12.39 9.52
CA ILE A 4 -7.02 -13.61 10.09
C ILE A 4 -7.40 -14.80 9.23
N THR A 5 -8.61 -14.84 8.66
CA THR A 5 -9.15 -16.01 7.95
C THR A 5 -8.45 -16.33 6.63
N GLY A 6 -8.01 -15.38 5.79
CA GLY A 6 -7.34 -15.73 4.53
C GLY A 6 -5.99 -16.44 4.75
N VAL A 7 -5.11 -15.79 5.51
CA VAL A 7 -3.78 -16.35 5.86
C VAL A 7 -3.89 -17.56 6.80
N LEU A 8 -4.88 -17.61 7.73
CA LEU A 8 -5.14 -18.83 8.52
C LEU A 8 -5.75 -19.95 7.69
N VAL A 9 -6.67 -19.71 6.74
CA VAL A 9 -7.31 -20.78 5.97
C VAL A 9 -6.27 -21.45 5.07
N CYS A 10 -5.38 -20.66 4.44
CA CYS A 10 -4.26 -21.21 3.70
C CYS A 10 -3.26 -21.99 4.56
N PHE A 11 -3.04 -21.59 5.81
CA PHE A 11 -2.13 -22.29 6.73
C PHE A 11 -2.79 -23.47 7.48
N GLN A 12 -4.06 -23.39 7.86
CA GLN A 12 -4.85 -24.47 8.48
C GLN A 12 -5.15 -25.59 7.48
N ASN A 13 -5.52 -25.26 6.24
CA ASN A 13 -5.65 -26.25 5.16
C ASN A 13 -4.29 -26.86 4.77
N SER A 14 -3.19 -26.10 4.86
CA SER A 14 -1.82 -26.60 4.59
C SER A 14 -1.20 -27.37 5.76
N CYS A 15 -1.59 -27.15 7.01
CA CYS A 15 -1.16 -27.96 8.16
C CYS A 15 -1.80 -29.36 8.16
N GLN A 16 -2.99 -29.52 7.55
CA GLN A 16 -3.60 -30.84 7.32
C GLN A 16 -3.00 -31.56 6.10
N ASN A 17 -2.47 -30.83 5.10
CA ASN A 17 -1.82 -31.39 3.92
C ASN A 17 -0.28 -31.26 3.98
N LYS A 18 0.39 -32.34 4.41
CA LYS A 18 1.84 -32.47 4.64
C LYS A 18 2.78 -32.13 3.45
N SER A 19 2.29 -31.66 2.31
CA SER A 19 3.09 -31.40 1.10
C SER A 19 3.19 -29.93 0.64
N LYS A 20 2.44 -28.97 1.20
CA LYS A 20 2.26 -27.64 0.58
C LYS A 20 3.07 -26.45 1.15
N PHE A 21 4.07 -26.68 2.01
CA PHE A 21 4.93 -25.61 2.57
C PHE A 21 5.98 -25.01 1.61
N GLY A 22 6.00 -25.40 0.33
CA GLY A 22 7.08 -25.09 -0.62
C GLY A 22 7.03 -23.70 -1.27
N GLY A 23 5.92 -22.95 -1.15
CA GLY A 23 5.69 -21.71 -1.92
C GLY A 23 6.18 -20.41 -1.26
N PHE A 24 6.33 -20.37 0.06
CA PHE A 24 6.68 -19.13 0.79
C PHE A 24 8.14 -18.67 0.59
N LEU A 25 9.01 -19.53 0.05
CA LEU A 25 10.47 -19.35 0.00
C LEU A 25 11.05 -19.48 -1.42
N ARG A 26 10.46 -18.85 -2.43
CA ARG A 26 11.22 -18.61 -3.67
C ARG A 26 11.97 -17.29 -3.54
N GLU A 27 13.29 -17.41 -3.41
CA GLU A 27 14.22 -16.30 -3.67
C GLU A 27 13.92 -15.72 -5.06
N PRO A 28 13.83 -14.38 -5.22
CA PRO A 28 13.75 -13.78 -6.53
C PRO A 28 15.01 -14.15 -7.33
N GLN A 29 14.82 -14.89 -8.43
CA GLN A 29 15.90 -15.30 -9.31
C GLN A 29 16.39 -14.10 -10.15
N ARG A 30 17.33 -13.32 -9.60
CA ARG A 30 18.28 -12.54 -10.41
C ARG A 30 19.71 -12.81 -9.95
N PHE A 31 20.36 -13.75 -10.64
CA PHE A 31 21.82 -13.78 -10.74
C PHE A 31 22.22 -14.11 -12.17
N SER A 32 22.36 -13.08 -13.02
CA SER A 32 23.26 -13.16 -14.15
C SER A 32 24.70 -13.12 -13.62
N ARG A 33 25.29 -14.30 -13.45
CA ARG A 33 26.72 -14.50 -13.29
C ARG A 33 27.44 -13.91 -14.50
N LEU A 34 28.44 -13.06 -14.26
CA LEU A 34 29.78 -13.17 -14.86
C LEU A 34 30.74 -12.12 -14.24
N GLU A 35 31.91 -12.63 -13.82
CA GLU A 35 33.17 -11.93 -13.52
C GLU A 35 33.35 -11.09 -12.23
N MET A 36 33.02 -11.57 -11.03
CA MET A 36 33.58 -11.03 -9.75
C MET A 36 33.74 -12.07 -8.61
N ASN A 37 33.82 -13.37 -8.90
CA ASN A 37 33.78 -14.42 -7.85
C ASN A 37 34.95 -14.34 -6.85
N GLY A 38 36.17 -14.06 -7.31
CA GLY A 38 37.35 -14.02 -6.44
C GLY A 38 37.45 -12.78 -5.53
N PHE A 39 36.81 -11.67 -5.90
CA PHE A 39 36.72 -10.47 -5.06
C PHE A 39 35.62 -10.64 -4.01
N ARG A 40 34.45 -11.14 -4.43
CA ARG A 40 33.28 -11.39 -3.58
C ARG A 40 33.56 -12.34 -2.43
N GLU A 41 34.30 -13.43 -2.65
CA GLU A 41 34.65 -14.39 -1.60
C GLU A 41 35.62 -13.81 -0.56
N LYS A 42 36.64 -13.06 -1.00
CA LYS A 42 37.59 -12.36 -0.09
C LYS A 42 36.93 -11.22 0.69
N LEU A 43 35.89 -10.61 0.13
CA LEU A 43 35.08 -9.57 0.75
C LEU A 43 34.23 -10.16 1.89
N LEU A 44 33.51 -11.25 1.61
CA LEU A 44 32.65 -11.95 2.57
C LEU A 44 33.46 -12.45 3.78
N ALA A 45 34.67 -12.99 3.57
CA ALA A 45 35.53 -13.49 4.65
C ALA A 45 36.05 -12.41 5.61
N ASN A 46 36.15 -11.15 5.18
CA ASN A 46 36.57 -10.03 6.03
C ASN A 46 35.41 -9.39 6.80
N LEU A 47 34.17 -9.58 6.34
CA LEU A 47 32.95 -8.95 6.87
C LEU A 47 32.32 -9.70 8.06
N ASP A 48 32.57 -11.01 8.19
CA ASP A 48 32.12 -11.82 9.35
C ASP A 48 32.74 -11.39 10.69
N LYS A 49 33.68 -10.42 10.67
CA LYS A 49 34.30 -9.84 11.87
C LYS A 49 33.55 -8.63 12.44
N SER A 50 32.51 -8.12 11.76
CA SER A 50 31.77 -6.93 12.19
C SER A 50 30.77 -7.24 13.31
N LYS A 51 31.01 -6.66 14.50
CA LYS A 51 30.17 -6.80 15.70
C LYS A 51 28.90 -5.96 15.61
N GLU A 52 27.96 -6.39 14.77
CA GLU A 52 26.64 -5.79 14.62
C GLU A 52 25.83 -5.72 15.93
N SER A 53 26.09 -6.66 16.85
CA SER A 53 25.51 -6.67 18.21
C SER A 53 25.80 -5.39 18.98
N ASP A 54 27.04 -4.89 18.92
CA ASP A 54 27.50 -3.80 19.77
C ASP A 54 26.85 -2.47 19.36
N ILE A 55 26.63 -2.25 18.06
CA ILE A 55 26.01 -1.04 17.51
C ILE A 55 24.52 -0.98 17.86
N ARG A 56 23.82 -2.12 17.74
CA ARG A 56 22.41 -2.22 18.12
C ARG A 56 22.25 -1.97 19.62
N THR A 57 23.09 -2.58 20.46
CA THR A 57 23.04 -2.34 21.92
C THR A 57 23.38 -0.89 22.28
N GLN A 58 24.32 -0.26 21.56
CA GLN A 58 24.73 1.11 21.80
C GLN A 58 23.68 2.15 21.40
N HIS A 59 22.87 1.88 20.37
CA HIS A 59 21.93 2.84 19.80
C HIS A 59 20.44 2.50 19.97
N ALA A 60 20.09 1.30 20.44
CA ALA A 60 18.70 0.85 20.61
C ALA A 60 17.82 1.75 21.51
N ALA A 61 18.42 2.51 22.43
CA ALA A 61 17.68 3.40 23.33
C ALA A 61 17.39 4.79 22.75
N THR A 62 18.10 5.21 21.68
CA THR A 62 18.09 6.61 21.19
C THR A 62 17.77 6.75 19.72
N LYS A 63 17.84 5.67 18.94
CA LYS A 63 17.65 5.68 17.49
C LYS A 63 16.59 4.67 17.09
N THR A 64 15.84 5.01 16.05
CA THR A 64 14.91 4.11 15.38
C THR A 64 15.68 2.97 14.70
N ASP A 65 15.01 1.85 14.44
CA ASP A 65 15.62 0.72 13.72
C ASP A 65 16.18 1.16 12.36
N ASP A 66 15.53 2.11 11.67
CA ASP A 66 15.97 2.66 10.39
C ASP A 66 17.28 3.46 10.51
N GLU A 67 17.42 4.28 11.54
CA GLU A 67 18.65 5.03 11.79
C GLU A 67 19.81 4.13 12.20
N ILE A 68 19.53 3.04 12.91
CA ILE A 68 20.53 2.02 13.26
C ILE A 68 20.95 1.27 11.98
N GLU A 69 20.00 0.98 11.09
CA GLU A 69 20.26 0.36 9.80
C GLU A 69 21.14 1.24 8.90
N ASP A 70 20.89 2.55 8.85
CA ASP A 70 21.74 3.49 8.11
C ASP A 70 23.17 3.53 8.65
N ILE A 71 23.34 3.52 9.98
CA ILE A 71 24.66 3.47 10.62
C ILE A 71 25.38 2.17 10.25
N LEU A 72 24.67 1.03 10.28
CA LEU A 72 25.21 -0.26 9.90
C LEU A 72 25.63 -0.28 8.41
N PHE A 73 24.79 0.26 7.53
CA PHE A 73 25.08 0.37 6.11
C PHE A 73 26.28 1.26 5.83
N GLN A 74 26.43 2.40 6.52
CA GLN A 74 27.59 3.28 6.35
C GLN A 74 28.88 2.60 6.81
N ARG A 75 28.90 1.91 7.96
CA ARG A 75 30.08 1.15 8.39
C ARG A 75 30.44 0.05 7.38
N TYR A 76 29.43 -0.67 6.89
CA TYR A 76 29.62 -1.69 5.88
C TYR A 76 30.24 -1.11 4.60
N ARG A 77 29.75 0.05 4.15
CA ARG A 77 30.31 0.78 3.01
C ARG A 77 31.75 1.27 3.26
N GLU A 78 32.06 1.76 4.46
CA GLU A 78 33.41 2.19 4.84
C GLU A 78 34.40 1.03 4.86
N GLU A 79 33.99 -0.14 5.35
CA GLU A 79 34.79 -1.37 5.33
C GLU A 79 35.08 -1.82 3.89
N LEU A 80 34.07 -1.76 3.01
CA LEU A 80 34.21 -2.03 1.58
C LEU A 80 35.10 -1.01 0.84
N ALA A 81 35.08 0.25 1.26
CA ALA A 81 35.91 1.32 0.72
C ALA A 81 37.37 1.29 1.18
N GLY A 82 37.80 0.26 1.95
CA GLY A 82 39.16 0.08 2.46
C GLY A 82 40.31 0.06 1.43
N ASN A 83 40.02 0.19 0.12
CA ASN A 83 41.01 0.46 -0.92
C ASN A 83 41.37 1.96 -0.95
N ALA A 84 42.64 2.28 -0.70
CA ALA A 84 43.19 3.62 -0.41
C ALA A 84 42.80 4.78 -1.35
N ARG A 85 42.29 4.52 -2.57
CA ARG A 85 41.84 5.55 -3.53
C ARG A 85 40.48 6.18 -3.19
N LEU A 86 39.58 5.47 -2.50
CA LEU A 86 38.23 5.98 -2.18
C LEU A 86 38.16 6.77 -0.87
N LYS A 87 39.10 6.55 0.07
CA LYS A 87 39.23 7.37 1.29
C LYS A 87 39.44 8.85 0.97
N GLN A 88 40.25 9.18 -0.04
CA GLN A 88 40.48 10.56 -0.47
C GLN A 88 39.24 11.27 -1.03
N VAL A 89 38.26 10.53 -1.56
CA VAL A 89 37.00 11.11 -2.08
C VAL A 89 36.00 11.33 -0.95
N ILE A 90 35.92 10.41 0.01
CA ILE A 90 35.04 10.49 1.19
C ILE A 90 35.53 11.56 2.18
N GLU A 91 36.85 11.75 2.32
CA GLU A 91 37.44 12.71 3.26
C GLU A 91 37.34 14.17 2.79
N ARG A 92 37.12 14.45 1.50
CA ARG A 92 36.98 15.82 0.98
C ARG A 92 35.76 16.59 1.52
N GLY A 93 34.79 15.91 2.15
CA GLY A 93 33.63 16.54 2.80
C GLY A 93 33.74 16.69 4.32
N LYS A 94 34.81 16.21 4.95
CA LYS A 94 34.94 16.14 6.43
C LYS A 94 35.64 17.36 7.08
N SER A 95 35.65 18.53 6.44
CA SER A 95 36.44 19.68 6.93
C SER A 95 35.68 20.69 7.83
N SER A 96 34.51 20.35 8.35
CA SER A 96 33.75 21.28 9.22
C SER A 96 33.79 20.86 10.68
N ASP A 97 34.35 21.71 11.55
CA ASP A 97 34.39 21.55 13.02
C ASP A 97 32.98 21.36 13.65
N THR A 98 31.92 21.72 12.92
CA THR A 98 30.52 21.53 13.36
C THR A 98 30.13 20.07 13.53
N TYR A 99 30.77 19.13 12.83
CA TYR A 99 30.47 17.70 12.96
C TYR A 99 30.84 17.10 14.32
N ARG A 100 31.59 17.85 15.13
CA ARG A 100 31.89 17.51 16.52
C ARG A 100 30.68 17.66 17.46
N PHE A 101 29.74 18.54 17.11
CA PHE A 101 28.54 18.85 17.90
C PHE A 101 27.25 18.38 17.22
N ILE A 102 27.19 18.43 15.89
CA ILE A 102 26.05 18.00 15.09
C ILE A 102 26.52 16.86 14.19
N PRO A 103 26.19 15.59 14.50
CA PRO A 103 26.57 14.47 13.65
C PRO A 103 26.13 14.69 12.21
N GLN A 104 26.93 14.23 11.26
CA GLN A 104 26.53 14.24 9.86
C GLN A 104 25.24 13.43 9.69
N PHE A 105 24.15 14.11 9.32
CA PHE A 105 22.82 13.51 9.16
C PHE A 105 22.40 13.40 7.68
N HIS A 106 23.10 14.10 6.78
CA HIS A 106 22.90 14.01 5.34
C HIS A 106 24.15 13.46 4.66
N PHE A 107 23.96 12.39 3.89
CA PHE A 107 25.01 11.74 3.12
C PHE A 107 24.64 11.84 1.64
N GLU A 108 25.33 12.72 0.92
CA GLU A 108 25.12 12.86 -0.52
C GLU A 108 25.35 11.54 -1.25
N LEU A 109 24.42 11.21 -2.14
CA LEU A 109 24.57 10.07 -3.04
C LEU A 109 25.70 10.35 -4.05
N PRO A 110 26.44 9.32 -4.49
CA PRO A 110 27.36 9.46 -5.60
C PRO A 110 26.64 10.03 -6.82
N LYS A 111 27.22 11.04 -7.47
CA LYS A 111 26.68 11.59 -8.71
C LYS A 111 26.77 10.53 -9.82
N ASN A 112 25.81 10.52 -10.76
CA ASN A 112 25.77 9.58 -11.90
C ASN A 112 27.07 9.55 -12.73
N SER A 113 27.93 10.56 -12.62
CA SER A 113 29.26 10.62 -13.26
C SER A 113 30.28 9.63 -12.68
N ASP A 114 30.07 9.11 -11.46
CA ASP A 114 30.98 8.18 -10.78
C ASP A 114 30.41 6.76 -10.74
N GLY A 115 30.47 6.08 -11.89
CA GLY A 115 29.91 4.74 -12.07
C GLY A 115 30.54 3.66 -11.17
N LEU A 116 31.78 3.86 -10.69
CA LEU A 116 32.41 2.92 -9.75
C LEU A 116 31.82 3.06 -8.35
N ALA A 117 31.66 4.30 -7.86
CA ALA A 117 31.04 4.54 -6.56
C ALA A 117 29.57 4.09 -6.52
N GLN A 118 28.86 4.22 -7.65
CA GLN A 118 27.49 3.73 -7.79
C GLN A 118 27.43 2.19 -7.72
N LYS A 119 28.22 1.49 -8.54
CA LYS A 119 28.27 0.01 -8.52
C LYS A 119 28.72 -0.54 -7.16
N LEU A 120 29.68 0.10 -6.51
CA LEU A 120 30.12 -0.29 -5.17
C LEU A 120 28.99 -0.16 -4.15
N ARG A 121 28.19 0.91 -4.23
CA ARG A 121 27.03 1.12 -3.35
C ARG A 121 25.95 0.07 -3.60
N GLU A 122 25.66 -0.23 -4.87
CA GLU A 122 24.71 -1.26 -5.26
C GLU A 122 25.10 -2.62 -4.69
N GLU A 123 26.33 -3.09 -4.94
CA GLU A 123 26.83 -4.36 -4.41
C GLU A 123 26.88 -4.37 -2.87
N ALA A 124 27.31 -3.26 -2.26
CA ALA A 124 27.32 -3.14 -0.81
C ALA A 124 25.93 -3.35 -0.22
N ARG A 125 24.92 -2.75 -0.86
CA ARG A 125 23.54 -2.86 -0.42
C ARG A 125 22.97 -4.25 -0.64
N THR A 126 23.21 -4.84 -1.81
CA THR A 126 22.77 -6.20 -2.11
C THR A 126 23.30 -7.19 -1.07
N LEU A 127 24.57 -7.07 -0.69
CA LEU A 127 25.16 -7.91 0.34
C LEU A 127 24.59 -7.62 1.74
N PHE A 128 24.37 -6.35 2.09
CA PHE A 128 23.73 -5.98 3.35
C PHE A 128 22.32 -6.58 3.47
N LEU A 129 21.50 -6.45 2.43
CA LEU A 129 20.15 -7.01 2.38
C LEU A 129 20.16 -8.55 2.42
N GLN A 130 21.11 -9.19 1.73
CA GLN A 130 21.29 -10.66 1.82
C GLN A 130 21.66 -11.12 3.22
N LYS A 131 22.55 -10.41 3.91
CA LYS A 131 22.91 -10.71 5.30
C LYS A 131 21.67 -10.63 6.19
N ARG A 132 20.88 -9.57 6.06
CA ARG A 132 19.63 -9.41 6.82
C ARG A 132 18.61 -10.49 6.52
N SER A 133 18.48 -10.88 5.27
CA SER A 133 17.60 -11.98 4.87
C SER A 133 17.97 -13.29 5.59
N LYS A 134 19.27 -13.57 5.76
CA LYS A 134 19.76 -14.77 6.48
C LYS A 134 19.54 -14.72 7.99
N GLU A 135 19.36 -13.54 8.57
CA GLU A 135 19.07 -13.36 9.99
C GLU A 135 17.59 -13.57 10.33
N LEU A 136 16.71 -13.58 9.34
CA LEU A 136 15.30 -13.90 9.52
C LEU A 136 15.09 -15.40 9.76
N LEU A 137 13.95 -15.74 10.36
CA LEU A 137 13.58 -17.15 10.56
C LEU A 137 13.16 -17.74 9.21
N ASP A 138 13.74 -18.89 8.85
CA ASP A 138 13.28 -19.67 7.71
C ASP A 138 12.07 -20.57 8.07
N ASN A 139 11.51 -21.27 7.07
CA ASN A 139 10.35 -22.13 7.28
C ASN A 139 10.60 -23.29 8.26
N ASN A 140 11.83 -23.80 8.34
CA ASN A 140 12.18 -24.87 9.27
C ASN A 140 12.32 -24.33 10.69
N GLU A 141 12.92 -23.15 10.84
CA GLU A 141 13.04 -22.42 12.09
C GLU A 141 11.66 -21.99 12.63
N LEU A 142 10.73 -21.60 11.76
CA LEU A 142 9.34 -21.32 12.15
C LEU A 142 8.61 -22.59 12.61
N LYS A 143 8.78 -23.73 11.92
CA LYS A 143 8.25 -25.02 12.39
C LYS A 143 8.85 -25.45 13.73
N LEU A 144 10.13 -25.19 13.95
CA LEU A 144 10.80 -25.41 15.23
C LEU A 144 10.22 -24.51 16.33
N LEU A 145 9.95 -23.23 16.04
CA LEU A 145 9.29 -22.35 16.99
C LEU A 145 7.92 -22.89 17.40
N TRP A 146 7.13 -23.34 16.43
CA TRP A 146 5.82 -23.94 16.69
C TRP A 146 5.93 -25.16 17.62
N SER A 147 6.83 -26.10 17.30
CA SER A 147 6.99 -27.30 18.12
C SER A 147 7.52 -27.01 19.53
N LEU A 148 8.39 -26.01 19.69
CA LEU A 148 8.86 -25.56 21.00
C LEU A 148 7.75 -24.91 21.82
N LEU A 149 6.89 -24.10 21.20
CA LEU A 149 5.75 -23.50 21.89
C LEU A 149 4.72 -24.55 22.30
N GLU A 150 4.46 -25.54 21.45
CA GLU A 150 3.53 -26.63 21.72
C GLU A 150 4.05 -27.56 22.84
N SER A 151 5.36 -27.82 22.90
CA SER A 151 5.97 -28.67 23.94
C SER A 151 6.13 -27.99 25.30
N HIS A 152 6.20 -26.66 25.33
CA HIS A 152 6.43 -25.88 26.56
C HIS A 152 5.23 -25.01 26.99
N HIS A 153 4.02 -25.29 26.50
CA HIS A 153 2.82 -24.60 26.97
C HIS A 153 2.57 -24.83 28.47
N SER A 154 1.83 -23.92 29.10
CA SER A 154 1.56 -23.94 30.54
C SER A 154 0.17 -24.52 30.85
N PRO A 155 0.07 -25.65 31.56
CA PRO A 155 -1.21 -26.21 32.01
C PRO A 155 -2.01 -25.23 32.91
N PRO A 156 -3.34 -25.40 33.05
CA PRO A 156 -4.23 -26.29 32.29
C PRO A 156 -4.45 -25.80 30.86
N LEU A 157 -4.80 -26.72 29.96
CA LEU A 157 -5.41 -26.37 28.68
C LEU A 157 -6.78 -25.73 28.96
N MET A 158 -7.00 -24.52 28.45
CA MET A 158 -8.26 -23.79 28.62
C MET A 158 -9.06 -23.93 27.33
N GLY A 159 -9.80 -25.04 27.20
CA GLY A 159 -10.47 -25.42 25.95
C GLY A 159 -9.49 -26.01 24.93
N GLU A 160 -9.65 -25.66 23.64
CA GLU A 160 -8.75 -26.08 22.55
C GLU A 160 -7.50 -25.20 22.40
N GLU A 161 -7.44 -24.06 23.11
CA GLU A 161 -6.33 -23.11 22.99
C GLU A 161 -5.21 -23.36 24.00
N GLN A 162 -3.98 -23.34 23.49
CA GLN A 162 -2.75 -23.47 24.28
C GLN A 162 -2.25 -22.10 24.73
N TYR A 163 -1.87 -22.00 26.00
CA TYR A 163 -1.38 -20.78 26.62
C TYR A 163 0.02 -20.97 27.22
N ILE A 164 0.83 -19.92 27.21
CA ILE A 164 2.19 -19.94 27.79
C ILE A 164 2.36 -18.79 28.80
N ASN A 165 2.86 -19.12 29.99
CA ASN A 165 3.24 -18.13 31.01
C ASN A 165 4.64 -17.56 30.72
N TYR A 166 5.04 -16.51 31.45
CA TYR A 166 6.33 -15.85 31.21
C TYR A 166 7.54 -16.76 31.48
N GLU A 167 7.44 -17.67 32.47
CA GLU A 167 8.53 -18.58 32.80
C GLU A 167 8.82 -19.56 31.66
N ASN A 168 7.78 -20.20 31.13
CA ASN A 168 7.91 -21.11 30.01
C ASN A 168 8.27 -20.37 28.71
N TYR A 169 7.79 -19.14 28.54
CA TYR A 169 8.20 -18.27 27.45
C TYR A 169 9.72 -18.02 27.45
N CYS A 170 10.30 -17.73 28.62
CA CYS A 170 11.76 -17.59 28.77
C CYS A 170 12.51 -18.91 28.51
N LYS A 171 11.94 -20.07 28.90
CA LYS A 171 12.53 -21.38 28.59
C LYS A 171 12.59 -21.61 27.08
N VAL A 172 11.51 -21.33 26.35
CA VAL A 172 11.48 -21.44 24.88
C VAL A 172 12.51 -20.50 24.25
N ALA A 173 12.61 -19.26 24.71
CA ALA A 173 13.61 -18.30 24.22
C ALA A 173 15.06 -18.75 24.48
N GLY A 174 15.31 -19.48 25.57
CA GLY A 174 16.62 -20.06 25.88
C GLY A 174 16.98 -21.24 24.97
N ILE A 175 15.99 -22.07 24.59
CA ILE A 175 16.20 -23.28 23.79
C ILE A 175 16.30 -22.97 22.30
N ALA A 176 15.48 -22.03 21.79
CA ALA A 176 15.34 -21.79 20.36
C ALA A 176 16.61 -21.20 19.69
N GLY A 177 17.45 -20.48 20.44
CA GLY A 177 18.72 -19.92 19.98
C GLY A 177 18.69 -18.41 19.69
N GLU A 178 19.82 -17.84 19.26
CA GLU A 178 20.03 -16.38 19.12
C GLU A 178 19.06 -15.68 18.16
N LYS A 179 18.75 -16.29 17.00
CA LYS A 179 17.83 -15.69 16.02
C LYS A 179 16.43 -15.43 16.59
N PHE A 180 15.96 -16.31 17.48
CA PHE A 180 14.61 -16.22 18.06
C PHE A 180 14.48 -15.13 19.13
N LYS A 181 15.59 -14.70 19.75
CA LYS A 181 15.58 -13.63 20.77
C LYS A 181 14.98 -12.33 20.26
N ARG A 182 15.10 -12.04 18.95
CA ARG A 182 14.52 -10.84 18.31
C ARG A 182 12.99 -10.87 18.23
N TYR A 183 12.40 -12.05 18.33
CA TYR A 183 10.95 -12.27 18.29
C TYR A 183 10.40 -12.50 19.70
N LEU A 184 11.18 -13.20 20.54
CA LEU A 184 10.83 -13.59 21.90
C LEU A 184 11.34 -12.59 22.97
N THR A 185 10.96 -11.31 22.85
CA THR A 185 11.36 -10.27 23.81
C THR A 185 10.36 -10.10 24.96
N ALA A 186 10.82 -9.63 26.13
CA ALA A 186 9.95 -9.27 27.24
C ALA A 186 8.84 -8.27 26.82
N SER A 187 9.17 -7.31 25.96
CA SER A 187 8.22 -6.33 25.41
C SER A 187 7.18 -6.98 24.48
N THR A 188 7.55 -8.04 23.75
CA THR A 188 6.59 -8.84 22.97
C THR A 188 5.60 -9.53 23.90
N PHE A 189 6.10 -10.20 24.96
CA PHE A 189 5.24 -10.87 25.93
C PHE A 189 4.27 -9.89 26.58
N ALA A 190 4.76 -8.76 27.10
CA ALA A 190 3.92 -7.74 27.75
C ALA A 190 2.82 -7.21 26.82
N ARG A 191 3.12 -6.96 25.54
CA ARG A 191 2.12 -6.52 24.56
C ARG A 191 1.03 -7.56 24.32
N LEU A 192 1.40 -8.84 24.21
CA LEU A 192 0.46 -9.92 23.97
C LEU A 192 -0.38 -10.27 25.20
N VAL A 193 0.12 -10.02 26.42
CA VAL A 193 -0.65 -10.17 27.67
C VAL A 193 -1.81 -9.17 27.73
N VAL A 194 -1.63 -7.93 27.25
CA VAL A 194 -2.71 -6.93 27.27
C VAL A 194 -3.91 -7.37 26.44
N SER A 195 -3.66 -8.07 25.33
CA SER A 195 -4.70 -8.65 24.46
C SER A 195 -5.21 -10.02 24.92
N SER A 196 -4.68 -10.57 26.02
CA SER A 196 -5.02 -11.91 26.48
C SER A 196 -6.23 -11.89 27.41
N SER A 197 -7.12 -12.86 27.24
CA SER A 197 -8.26 -13.11 28.14
C SER A 197 -7.82 -13.59 29.54
N TYR A 198 -6.57 -14.07 29.68
CA TYR A 198 -6.07 -14.66 30.91
C TYR A 198 -4.86 -13.89 31.46
N PRO A 199 -4.94 -13.39 32.72
CA PRO A 199 -3.83 -12.67 33.34
C PRO A 199 -2.55 -13.49 33.38
N GLY A 200 -1.44 -12.90 32.94
CA GLY A 200 -0.10 -13.50 33.03
C GLY A 200 0.17 -14.66 32.06
N LYS A 201 -0.75 -14.96 31.13
CA LYS A 201 -0.59 -15.95 30.08
C LYS A 201 -0.87 -15.34 28.71
N ILE A 202 -0.22 -15.84 27.66
CA ILE A 202 -0.50 -15.45 26.26
C ILE A 202 -0.86 -16.68 25.45
N SER A 203 -1.72 -16.51 24.44
CA SER A 203 -2.03 -17.59 23.49
C SER A 203 -0.78 -17.93 22.66
N VAL A 204 -0.47 -19.23 22.58
CA VAL A 204 0.61 -19.75 21.74
C VAL A 204 0.40 -19.35 20.28
N MET A 205 -0.85 -19.41 19.81
CA MET A 205 -1.22 -19.01 18.47
C MET A 205 -0.93 -17.53 18.22
N SER A 206 -1.31 -16.64 19.15
CA SER A 206 -1.04 -15.20 19.02
C SER A 206 0.46 -14.89 18.97
N LEU A 207 1.27 -15.59 19.76
CA LEU A 207 2.73 -15.43 19.74
C LEU A 207 3.34 -15.93 18.43
N PHE A 208 2.91 -17.08 17.95
CA PHE A 208 3.37 -17.62 16.68
C PHE A 208 3.01 -16.69 15.51
N ASN A 209 1.75 -16.21 15.47
CA ASN A 209 1.28 -15.25 14.48
C ASN A 209 2.05 -13.93 14.54
N TYR A 210 2.42 -13.46 15.73
CA TYR A 210 3.30 -12.30 15.88
C TYR A 210 4.68 -12.54 15.24
N ALA A 211 5.31 -13.68 15.53
CA ALA A 211 6.62 -14.01 14.97
C ALA A 211 6.57 -14.13 13.44
N MET A 212 5.57 -14.86 12.92
CA MET A 212 5.28 -14.99 11.49
C MET A 212 5.11 -13.62 10.82
N ARG A 213 4.21 -12.77 11.36
CA ARG A 213 3.95 -11.44 10.80
C ARG A 213 5.19 -10.55 10.83
N LYS A 214 6.01 -10.64 11.88
CA LYS A 214 7.26 -9.89 11.98
C LYS A 214 8.29 -10.36 10.95
N VAL A 215 8.44 -11.67 10.75
CA VAL A 215 9.32 -12.25 9.71
C VAL A 215 8.86 -11.77 8.34
N TRP A 216 7.57 -11.92 8.04
CA TRP A 216 6.98 -11.53 6.77
C TRP A 216 7.16 -10.03 6.47
N LEU A 217 6.87 -9.14 7.43
CA LEU A 217 7.06 -7.70 7.25
C LEU A 217 8.52 -7.36 6.91
N GLN A 218 9.48 -8.01 7.57
CA GLN A 218 10.89 -7.79 7.32
C GLN A 218 11.33 -8.38 5.97
N GLN A 219 10.81 -9.56 5.58
CA GLN A 219 11.05 -10.14 4.26
C GLN A 219 10.53 -9.24 3.14
N THR A 220 9.28 -8.77 3.24
CA THR A 220 8.68 -7.86 2.26
C THR A 220 9.44 -6.53 2.20
N ARG A 221 9.85 -5.98 3.36
CA ARG A 221 10.69 -4.78 3.42
C ARG A 221 12.00 -4.99 2.68
N ILE A 222 12.69 -6.11 2.92
CA ILE A 222 13.95 -6.46 2.23
C ILE A 222 13.69 -6.62 0.73
N GLY A 223 12.63 -7.32 0.35
CA GLY A 223 12.21 -7.53 -1.03
C GLY A 223 12.03 -6.22 -1.79
N LEU A 224 11.21 -5.30 -1.26
CA LEU A 224 11.03 -3.96 -1.83
C LEU A 224 12.33 -3.16 -1.84
N SER A 225 13.16 -3.29 -0.80
CA SER A 225 14.44 -2.57 -0.69
C SER A 225 15.48 -3.01 -1.71
N LEU A 226 15.31 -4.14 -2.39
CA LEU A 226 16.16 -4.56 -3.51
C LEU A 226 15.91 -3.73 -4.77
N TYR A 227 14.74 -3.10 -4.91
CA TYR A 227 14.34 -2.31 -6.08
C TYR A 227 14.54 -0.81 -5.92
N ASP A 228 14.62 -0.31 -4.68
CA ASP A 228 15.12 1.04 -4.45
C ASP A 228 16.60 1.03 -4.84
N TYR A 229 17.01 1.61 -5.97
CA TYR A 229 18.43 1.63 -6.34
C TYR A 229 19.24 2.66 -5.51
N THR A 230 18.58 3.72 -5.05
CA THR A 230 19.22 4.88 -4.40
C THR A 230 19.57 4.65 -2.94
N GLY A 231 18.74 3.90 -2.21
CA GLY A 231 18.90 3.63 -0.79
C GLY A 231 18.32 4.71 0.07
N GLN A 232 17.27 5.35 -0.45
CA GLN A 232 16.59 6.45 0.23
C GLN A 232 15.24 6.01 0.81
N GLY A 233 14.90 4.71 0.72
CA GLY A 233 13.72 4.14 1.36
C GLY A 233 12.42 4.45 0.63
N TYR A 234 12.49 4.82 -0.65
CA TYR A 234 11.35 5.04 -1.52
C TYR A 234 11.53 4.29 -2.84
N LEU A 235 10.41 4.01 -3.50
CA LEU A 235 10.34 3.45 -4.85
C LEU A 235 9.76 4.49 -5.79
N ASN A 236 10.35 4.60 -6.98
CA ASN A 236 9.72 5.28 -8.11
C ASN A 236 8.80 4.31 -8.87
N GLU A 237 8.13 4.82 -9.90
CA GLU A 237 7.18 4.03 -10.68
C GLU A 237 7.84 2.82 -11.35
N SER A 238 8.99 3.01 -12.02
CA SER A 238 9.72 1.91 -12.67
C SER A 238 10.28 0.86 -11.69
N ASP A 239 10.65 1.29 -10.47
CA ASP A 239 11.10 0.38 -9.41
C ASP A 239 9.94 -0.54 -8.98
N LEU A 240 8.74 0.04 -8.79
CA LEU A 240 7.56 -0.74 -8.41
C LEU A 240 7.05 -1.60 -9.56
N GLU A 241 7.04 -1.11 -10.81
CA GLU A 241 6.72 -1.91 -11.99
C GLU A 241 7.60 -3.16 -12.08
N SER A 242 8.91 -2.99 -11.87
CA SER A 242 9.88 -4.11 -11.85
C SER A 242 9.57 -5.11 -10.74
N TYR A 243 9.20 -4.63 -9.56
CA TYR A 243 8.80 -5.49 -8.44
C TYR A 243 7.53 -6.29 -8.77
N ILE A 244 6.48 -5.64 -9.27
CA ILE A 244 5.22 -6.31 -9.63
C ILE A 244 5.44 -7.33 -10.75
N LEU A 245 6.23 -7.00 -11.78
CA LEU A 245 6.58 -7.92 -12.86
C LEU A 245 7.23 -9.21 -12.36
N GLU A 246 8.10 -9.12 -11.36
CA GLU A 246 8.74 -10.31 -10.78
C GLU A 246 7.82 -11.10 -9.84
N LEU A 247 6.78 -10.46 -9.30
CA LEU A 247 5.77 -11.14 -8.49
C LEU A 247 4.76 -11.92 -9.31
N ILE A 248 4.40 -11.49 -10.53
CA ILE A 248 3.35 -12.13 -11.36
C ILE A 248 3.53 -13.65 -11.47
N PRO A 249 4.72 -14.21 -11.79
CA PRO A 249 4.90 -15.67 -11.88
C PRO A 249 4.71 -16.42 -10.56
N THR A 250 4.65 -15.72 -9.43
CA THR A 250 4.43 -16.29 -8.09
C THR A 250 2.96 -16.33 -7.69
N PHE A 251 2.06 -15.76 -8.50
CA PHE A 251 0.61 -15.69 -8.25
C PHE A 251 -0.12 -16.74 -9.11
N PRO A 252 -0.59 -17.87 -8.53
CA PRO A 252 -1.37 -18.87 -9.27
C PRO A 252 -2.61 -18.26 -9.93
N GLN A 253 -3.24 -17.28 -9.28
CA GLN A 253 -4.43 -16.59 -9.81
C GLN A 253 -4.18 -15.81 -11.11
N LEU A 254 -2.91 -15.53 -11.44
CA LEU A 254 -2.53 -14.82 -12.66
C LEU A 254 -1.90 -15.73 -13.72
N GLU A 255 -1.78 -17.05 -13.48
CA GLU A 255 -1.12 -17.97 -14.41
C GLU A 255 -1.81 -18.00 -15.79
N GLY A 256 -3.13 -17.84 -15.81
CA GLY A 256 -3.94 -17.81 -17.04
C GLY A 256 -3.92 -16.47 -17.80
N LEU A 257 -3.22 -15.46 -17.29
CA LEU A 257 -3.21 -14.13 -17.89
C LEU A 257 -2.35 -14.11 -19.16
N GLU A 258 -2.85 -13.48 -20.23
CA GLU A 258 -2.07 -13.36 -21.47
C GLU A 258 -0.84 -12.46 -21.27
N LYS A 259 0.30 -12.88 -21.83
CA LYS A 259 1.56 -12.12 -21.72
C LYS A 259 1.47 -10.71 -22.32
N SER A 260 0.65 -10.53 -23.35
CA SER A 260 0.33 -9.24 -23.97
C SER A 260 -0.32 -8.27 -22.96
N PHE A 261 -1.10 -8.80 -22.01
CA PHE A 261 -1.80 -8.03 -21.00
C PHE A 261 -0.94 -7.69 -19.77
N HIS A 262 0.22 -8.31 -19.60
CA HIS A 262 1.08 -8.07 -18.43
C HIS A 262 1.44 -6.60 -18.25
N SER A 263 1.73 -5.86 -19.33
CA SER A 263 2.04 -4.43 -19.24
C SER A 263 0.87 -3.61 -18.68
N PHE A 264 -0.36 -3.92 -19.10
CA PHE A 264 -1.57 -3.27 -18.60
C PHE A 264 -1.85 -3.67 -17.16
N TYR A 265 -1.72 -4.94 -16.80
CA TYR A 265 -1.87 -5.42 -15.42
C TYR A 265 -0.89 -4.73 -14.46
N VAL A 266 0.38 -4.62 -14.86
CA VAL A 266 1.42 -3.94 -14.08
C VAL A 266 1.06 -2.47 -13.92
N CYS A 267 0.67 -1.79 -15.00
CA CYS A 267 0.19 -0.41 -14.95
C CYS A 267 -0.98 -0.26 -13.95
N THR A 268 -2.02 -1.07 -14.07
CA THR A 268 -3.20 -1.08 -13.18
C THR A 268 -2.81 -1.26 -11.72
N THR A 269 -1.93 -2.22 -11.44
CA THR A 269 -1.45 -2.50 -10.09
C THR A 269 -0.66 -1.31 -9.53
N VAL A 270 0.35 -0.83 -10.28
CA VAL A 270 1.23 0.26 -9.86
C VAL A 270 0.46 1.56 -9.67
N ARG A 271 -0.51 1.86 -10.56
CA ARG A 271 -1.37 3.04 -10.43
C ARG A 271 -2.14 3.06 -9.12
N LYS A 272 -2.66 1.91 -8.66
CA LYS A 272 -3.32 1.85 -7.35
C LYS A 272 -2.39 2.27 -6.20
N PHE A 273 -1.13 1.82 -6.20
CA PHE A 273 -0.16 2.25 -5.18
C PHE A 273 0.13 3.75 -5.26
N PHE A 274 0.42 4.27 -6.46
CA PHE A 274 0.75 5.69 -6.62
C PHE A 274 -0.42 6.62 -6.33
N PHE A 275 -1.64 6.24 -6.71
CA PHE A 275 -2.83 7.04 -6.48
C PHE A 275 -3.07 7.27 -4.98
N PHE A 276 -2.97 6.22 -4.16
CA PHE A 276 -3.26 6.31 -2.72
C PHE A 276 -2.06 6.70 -1.84
N LEU A 277 -0.83 6.37 -2.25
CA LEU A 277 0.37 6.59 -1.43
C LEU A 277 1.20 7.81 -1.88
N ASP A 278 0.94 8.38 -3.04
CA ASP A 278 1.58 9.61 -3.54
C ASP A 278 0.55 10.67 -3.96
N PRO A 279 -0.30 11.16 -3.02
CA PRO A 279 -1.37 12.12 -3.34
C PRO A 279 -0.84 13.45 -3.90
N LEU A 280 0.42 13.80 -3.59
CA LEU A 280 1.09 15.01 -4.07
C LEU A 280 1.81 14.80 -5.42
N ARG A 281 1.73 13.60 -6.02
CA ARG A 281 2.34 13.26 -7.31
C ARG A 281 3.84 13.55 -7.35
N THR A 282 4.55 13.23 -6.27
CA THR A 282 6.00 13.41 -6.16
C THR A 282 6.82 12.42 -6.98
N GLY A 283 6.16 11.37 -7.51
CA GLY A 283 6.78 10.26 -8.22
C GLY A 283 7.54 9.30 -7.30
N ARG A 284 7.30 9.38 -5.98
CA ARG A 284 8.03 8.61 -4.96
C ARG A 284 7.09 8.13 -3.86
N ILE A 285 7.08 6.82 -3.62
CA ILE A 285 6.34 6.19 -2.53
C ILE A 285 7.31 5.60 -1.52
N ARG A 286 7.13 5.87 -0.22
CA ARG A 286 8.01 5.30 0.81
C ARG A 286 7.73 3.81 0.97
N ILE A 287 8.78 2.99 1.08
CA ILE A 287 8.65 1.54 1.29
C ILE A 287 7.80 1.24 2.55
N ARG A 288 7.96 2.06 3.59
CA ARG A 288 7.16 1.93 4.81
C ARG A 288 5.67 2.12 4.53
N ASP A 289 5.29 3.07 3.69
CA ASP A 289 3.90 3.35 3.39
C ASP A 289 3.27 2.19 2.59
N ILE A 290 4.05 1.57 1.68
CA ILE A 290 3.67 0.33 0.99
C ILE A 290 3.43 -0.80 2.00
N LEU A 291 4.32 -1.01 2.96
CA LEU A 291 4.20 -2.08 3.97
C LEU A 291 3.01 -1.87 4.93
N THR A 292 2.52 -0.64 5.06
CA THR A 292 1.41 -0.29 5.96
C THR A 292 0.09 -0.09 5.24
N CYS A 293 0.07 -0.12 3.90
CA CYS A 293 -1.17 0.05 3.17
C CYS A 293 -2.04 -1.20 3.28
N THR A 294 -3.36 -1.01 3.24
CA THR A 294 -4.34 -2.08 3.41
C THR A 294 -4.39 -3.03 2.21
N PHE A 295 -4.07 -2.52 1.03
CA PHE A 295 -4.24 -3.24 -0.23
C PHE A 295 -2.98 -3.99 -0.69
N LEU A 296 -1.86 -3.90 0.04
CA LEU A 296 -0.71 -4.79 -0.20
C LEU A 296 -1.08 -6.25 0.12
N ASP A 297 -1.90 -6.45 1.15
CA ASP A 297 -2.38 -7.77 1.55
C ASP A 297 -3.28 -8.36 0.45
N ASP A 298 -4.19 -7.57 -0.13
CA ASP A 298 -5.04 -7.98 -1.27
C ASP A 298 -4.19 -8.46 -2.46
N LEU A 299 -3.10 -7.77 -2.79
CA LEU A 299 -2.19 -8.20 -3.87
C LEU A 299 -1.52 -9.54 -3.55
N LEU A 300 -1.13 -9.75 -2.29
CA LEU A 300 -0.40 -10.95 -1.88
C LEU A 300 -1.31 -12.15 -1.64
N GLU A 301 -2.61 -11.92 -1.41
CA GLU A 301 -3.66 -12.96 -1.36
C GLU A 301 -3.74 -13.74 -2.68
N LEU A 302 -3.35 -13.14 -3.81
CA LEU A 302 -3.28 -13.81 -5.12
C LEU A 302 -2.32 -15.00 -5.19
N ARG A 303 -1.52 -15.24 -4.14
CA ARG A 303 -0.69 -16.44 -4.00
C ARG A 303 -1.50 -17.67 -3.61
N ASP A 304 -2.71 -17.47 -3.09
CA ASP A 304 -3.56 -18.56 -2.68
C ASP A 304 -4.14 -19.26 -3.91
N GLU A 305 -4.05 -20.60 -3.94
CA GLU A 305 -4.53 -21.40 -5.07
C GLU A 305 -6.06 -21.31 -5.24
N GLU A 306 -6.78 -21.17 -4.12
CA GLU A 306 -8.24 -21.18 -4.06
C GLU A 306 -8.73 -19.91 -3.37
N ILE A 307 -9.11 -18.91 -4.16
CA ILE A 307 -9.83 -17.72 -3.69
C ILE A 307 -11.28 -17.86 -4.14
N PRO A 308 -12.28 -17.77 -3.23
CA PRO A 308 -13.69 -17.75 -3.59
C PRO A 308 -13.99 -16.68 -4.66
N LYS A 309 -14.90 -16.97 -5.60
CA LYS A 309 -15.17 -16.06 -6.74
C LYS A 309 -15.62 -14.67 -6.30
N ASP A 310 -16.47 -14.61 -5.28
CA ASP A 310 -16.93 -13.39 -4.64
C ASP A 310 -15.76 -12.57 -4.06
N ALA A 311 -14.79 -13.23 -3.42
CA ALA A 311 -13.59 -12.56 -2.93
C ALA A 311 -12.68 -12.08 -4.08
N GLN A 312 -12.61 -12.82 -5.21
CA GLN A 312 -11.89 -12.38 -6.40
C GLN A 312 -12.50 -11.12 -7.01
N GLU A 313 -13.83 -11.02 -7.07
CA GLU A 313 -14.54 -9.86 -7.59
C GLU A 313 -14.34 -8.61 -6.72
N MET A 314 -14.20 -8.79 -5.40
CA MET A 314 -13.89 -7.68 -4.47
C MET A 314 -12.41 -7.27 -4.50
N ASN A 315 -11.51 -8.18 -4.88
CA ASN A 315 -10.09 -7.91 -4.94
C ASN A 315 -9.71 -7.23 -6.25
N TRP A 316 -9.31 -5.96 -6.17
CA TRP A 316 -8.90 -5.16 -7.33
C TRP A 316 -7.73 -5.74 -8.13
N PHE A 317 -6.83 -6.48 -7.48
CA PHE A 317 -5.66 -7.05 -8.14
C PHE A 317 -5.93 -8.40 -8.80
N SER A 318 -7.13 -8.97 -8.62
CA SER A 318 -7.49 -10.22 -9.27
C SER A 318 -7.49 -10.06 -10.80
N ALA A 319 -7.22 -11.15 -11.51
CA ALA A 319 -7.28 -11.14 -12.97
C ALA A 319 -8.66 -10.70 -13.50
N PRO A 320 -9.80 -11.19 -12.97
CA PRO A 320 -11.13 -10.71 -13.37
C PRO A 320 -11.31 -9.20 -13.21
N SER A 321 -10.91 -8.63 -12.06
CA SER A 321 -11.04 -7.20 -11.78
C SER A 321 -10.18 -6.35 -12.72
N ALA A 322 -8.91 -6.71 -12.89
CA ALA A 322 -8.00 -5.99 -13.80
C ALA A 322 -8.47 -6.05 -15.27
N LEU A 323 -8.95 -7.22 -15.71
CA LEU A 323 -9.52 -7.40 -17.05
C LEU A 323 -10.83 -6.63 -17.22
N SER A 324 -11.67 -6.55 -16.18
CA SER A 324 -12.90 -5.77 -16.20
C SER A 324 -12.63 -4.27 -16.40
N VAL A 325 -11.69 -3.70 -15.63
CA VAL A 325 -11.28 -2.29 -15.75
C VAL A 325 -10.73 -1.98 -17.15
N TYR A 326 -9.89 -2.85 -17.68
CA TYR A 326 -9.36 -2.71 -19.04
C TYR A 326 -10.43 -2.94 -20.12
N GLY A 327 -11.33 -3.91 -19.92
CA GLY A 327 -12.45 -4.16 -20.82
C GLY A 327 -13.39 -2.95 -20.92
N HIS A 328 -13.67 -2.27 -19.80
CA HIS A 328 -14.41 -1.01 -19.80
C HIS A 328 -13.69 0.08 -20.60
N TYR A 329 -12.36 0.19 -20.47
CA TYR A 329 -11.58 1.12 -21.28
C TYR A 329 -11.73 0.85 -22.79
N LEU A 330 -11.56 -0.41 -23.21
CA LEU A 330 -11.72 -0.80 -24.62
C LEU A 330 -13.15 -0.63 -25.15
N ASN A 331 -14.16 -0.80 -24.30
CA ASN A 331 -15.56 -0.58 -24.68
C ASN A 331 -15.88 0.90 -24.90
N LEU A 332 -15.15 1.81 -24.23
CA LEU A 332 -15.29 3.24 -24.42
C LEU A 332 -14.55 3.71 -25.68
N ASP A 333 -13.37 3.16 -25.97
CA ASP A 333 -12.55 3.45 -27.15
C ASP A 333 -13.19 2.88 -28.44
N LYS A 334 -14.03 3.68 -29.09
CA LYS A 334 -14.86 3.25 -30.24
C LYS A 334 -14.11 3.30 -31.56
N ASP A 335 -13.12 4.18 -31.67
CA ASP A 335 -12.29 4.29 -32.86
C ASP A 335 -11.04 3.39 -32.79
N HIS A 336 -10.81 2.75 -31.64
CA HIS A 336 -9.72 1.81 -31.37
C HIS A 336 -8.34 2.45 -31.56
N ASN A 337 -8.22 3.75 -31.26
CA ASN A 337 -6.98 4.48 -31.37
C ASN A 337 -6.07 4.30 -30.12
N GLY A 338 -6.58 3.67 -29.06
CA GLY A 338 -5.88 3.38 -27.82
C GLY A 338 -5.92 4.49 -26.78
N MET A 339 -6.66 5.57 -27.02
CA MET A 339 -6.90 6.73 -26.16
C MET A 339 -8.42 6.97 -26.05
N LEU A 340 -8.84 7.79 -25.08
CA LEU A 340 -10.25 8.15 -24.90
C LEU A 340 -10.49 9.63 -25.13
N SER A 341 -11.33 9.94 -26.11
CA SER A 341 -11.87 11.29 -26.28
C SER A 341 -12.95 11.59 -25.22
N LYS A 342 -13.27 12.89 -25.03
CA LYS A 342 -14.39 13.29 -24.16
C LYS A 342 -15.72 12.63 -24.56
N LYS A 343 -15.95 12.48 -25.88
CA LYS A 343 -17.19 11.90 -26.42
C LYS A 343 -17.35 10.44 -26.06
N GLU A 344 -16.24 9.73 -25.92
CA GLU A 344 -16.21 8.34 -25.51
C GLU A 344 -16.37 8.22 -24.00
N LEU A 345 -15.63 9.04 -23.23
CA LEU A 345 -15.70 9.01 -21.76
C LEU A 345 -17.07 9.39 -21.19
N ILE A 346 -17.92 10.11 -21.95
CA ILE A 346 -19.33 10.35 -21.59
C ILE A 346 -20.08 9.04 -21.29
N GLY A 347 -19.71 7.93 -21.94
CA GLY A 347 -20.34 6.63 -21.71
C GLY A 347 -19.87 5.90 -20.44
N TYR A 348 -18.97 6.48 -19.65
CA TYR A 348 -18.45 5.83 -18.44
C TYR A 348 -19.55 5.60 -17.39
N GLY A 349 -19.54 4.41 -16.78
CA GLY A 349 -20.47 4.03 -15.71
C GLY A 349 -21.92 4.06 -16.18
N SER A 350 -22.74 4.87 -15.52
CA SER A 350 -24.16 5.07 -15.89
C SER A 350 -24.35 6.04 -17.06
N GLY A 351 -23.27 6.67 -17.55
CA GLY A 351 -23.33 7.72 -18.57
C GLY A 351 -23.91 9.04 -18.07
N THR A 352 -23.99 9.25 -16.74
CA THR A 352 -24.64 10.41 -16.13
C THR A 352 -23.68 11.41 -15.48
N LEU A 353 -22.38 11.26 -15.74
CA LEU A 353 -21.41 12.31 -15.43
C LEU A 353 -21.71 13.54 -16.29
N THR A 354 -21.78 14.70 -15.65
CA THR A 354 -22.18 15.92 -16.36
C THR A 354 -21.14 16.34 -17.41
N PRO A 355 -21.57 16.88 -18.56
CA PRO A 355 -20.64 17.38 -19.58
C PRO A 355 -19.67 18.44 -19.05
N ILE A 356 -20.12 19.27 -18.09
CA ILE A 356 -19.30 20.29 -17.41
C ILE A 356 -18.18 19.67 -16.59
N PHE A 357 -18.47 18.61 -15.83
CA PHE A 357 -17.44 17.89 -15.09
C PHE A 357 -16.43 17.25 -16.04
N LEU A 358 -16.89 16.62 -17.12
CA LEU A 358 -16.00 16.01 -18.11
C LEU A 358 -15.12 17.04 -18.83
N ASP A 359 -15.62 18.25 -19.11
CA ASP A 359 -14.77 19.34 -19.63
C ASP A 359 -13.64 19.66 -18.67
N ARG A 360 -13.92 19.72 -17.37
CA ARG A 360 -12.91 19.97 -16.34
C ARG A 360 -11.93 18.80 -16.21
N VAL A 361 -12.39 17.56 -16.34
CA VAL A 361 -11.51 16.37 -16.35
C VAL A 361 -10.46 16.49 -17.46
N PHE A 362 -10.89 16.78 -18.70
CA PHE A 362 -9.96 16.89 -19.84
C PHE A 362 -9.11 18.17 -19.82
N ALA A 363 -9.53 19.21 -19.09
CA ALA A 363 -8.73 20.41 -18.87
C ALA A 363 -7.65 20.23 -17.79
N GLU A 364 -7.92 19.42 -16.76
CA GLU A 364 -7.05 19.26 -15.59
C GLU A 364 -6.14 18.02 -15.66
N CYS A 365 -6.57 16.98 -16.36
CA CYS A 365 -5.83 15.74 -16.48
C CYS A 365 -4.88 15.78 -17.68
N LEU A 366 -3.88 14.89 -17.65
CA LEU A 366 -2.95 14.76 -18.76
C LEU A 366 -3.71 14.23 -19.98
N THR A 367 -3.65 14.99 -21.08
CA THR A 367 -4.27 14.61 -22.35
C THR A 367 -3.27 14.80 -23.49
N TYR A 368 -3.41 13.99 -24.53
CA TYR A 368 -2.63 14.03 -25.76
C TYR A 368 -3.60 14.35 -26.89
N ASP A 369 -3.44 15.52 -27.51
CA ASP A 369 -4.34 16.02 -28.55
C ASP A 369 -5.84 16.01 -28.17
N GLY A 370 -6.13 16.20 -26.87
CA GLY A 370 -7.49 16.20 -26.32
C GLY A 370 -8.03 14.82 -25.94
N GLU A 371 -7.17 13.78 -25.96
CA GLU A 371 -7.53 12.41 -25.60
C GLU A 371 -6.74 11.92 -24.37
N MET A 372 -7.35 11.01 -23.61
CA MET A 372 -6.83 10.50 -22.34
C MET A 372 -6.23 9.11 -22.52
N ASP A 373 -5.05 8.86 -21.95
CA ASP A 373 -4.43 7.54 -21.95
C ASP A 373 -4.99 6.61 -20.88
N TYR A 374 -4.72 5.30 -21.01
CA TYR A 374 -5.15 4.30 -20.02
C TYR A 374 -4.68 4.61 -18.61
N LYS A 375 -3.47 5.19 -18.47
CA LYS A 375 -2.90 5.55 -17.18
C LYS A 375 -3.71 6.64 -16.47
N THR A 376 -4.10 7.67 -17.21
CA THR A 376 -4.94 8.77 -16.70
C THR A 376 -6.37 8.30 -16.47
N TYR A 377 -6.88 7.40 -17.30
CA TYR A 377 -8.17 6.73 -17.08
C TYR A 377 -8.18 5.95 -15.76
N LEU A 378 -7.10 5.23 -15.41
CA LEU A 378 -7.00 4.53 -14.13
C LEU A 378 -7.09 5.49 -12.92
N ASP A 379 -6.43 6.64 -12.97
CA ASP A 379 -6.56 7.66 -11.91
C ASP A 379 -8.00 8.15 -11.78
N PHE A 380 -8.68 8.34 -12.91
CA PHE A 380 -10.08 8.74 -12.96
C PHE A 380 -11.01 7.67 -12.35
N VAL A 381 -10.85 6.40 -12.73
CA VAL A 381 -11.63 5.28 -12.17
C VAL A 381 -11.39 5.13 -10.68
N LEU A 382 -10.12 5.12 -10.24
CA LEU A 382 -9.76 5.01 -8.82
C LEU A 382 -10.39 6.14 -7.99
N ALA A 383 -10.41 7.37 -8.52
CA ALA A 383 -11.05 8.50 -7.85
C ALA A 383 -12.57 8.36 -7.72
N LEU A 384 -13.26 7.90 -8.78
CA LEU A 384 -14.72 7.79 -8.78
C LEU A 384 -15.23 6.59 -8.00
N GLU A 385 -14.50 5.47 -7.98
CA GLU A 385 -14.90 4.30 -7.19
C GLU A 385 -14.64 4.49 -5.69
N ASN A 386 -13.69 5.35 -5.32
CA ASN A 386 -13.26 5.55 -3.93
C ASN A 386 -13.50 7.00 -3.46
N ARG A 387 -14.64 7.60 -3.80
CA ARG A 387 -14.94 9.04 -3.55
C ARG A 387 -14.90 9.45 -2.07
N SER A 388 -15.01 8.51 -1.14
CA SER A 388 -14.89 8.76 0.30
C SER A 388 -13.44 8.91 0.76
N GLU A 389 -12.47 8.40 0.00
CA GLU A 389 -11.06 8.45 0.38
C GLU A 389 -10.49 9.87 0.20
N PRO A 390 -9.65 10.35 1.14
CA PRO A 390 -9.04 11.68 1.07
C PRO A 390 -8.26 11.95 -0.22
N GLN A 391 -7.61 10.92 -0.78
CA GLN A 391 -6.82 11.00 -2.01
C GLN A 391 -7.72 11.20 -3.24
N SER A 392 -8.86 10.51 -3.28
CA SER A 392 -9.88 10.69 -4.31
C SER A 392 -10.54 12.06 -4.21
N LEU A 393 -10.86 12.51 -2.99
CA LEU A 393 -11.37 13.86 -2.75
C LEU A 393 -10.34 14.91 -3.19
N HIS A 394 -9.05 14.72 -2.94
CA HIS A 394 -8.01 15.62 -3.43
C HIS A 394 -7.98 15.67 -4.96
N TYR A 395 -8.05 14.52 -5.63
CA TYR A 395 -8.12 14.44 -7.10
C TYR A 395 -9.34 15.19 -7.66
N LEU A 396 -10.53 14.91 -7.11
CA LEU A 396 -11.79 15.49 -7.57
C LEU A 396 -11.88 16.98 -7.23
N PHE A 397 -11.41 17.39 -6.06
CA PHE A 397 -11.37 18.79 -5.65
C PHE A 397 -10.51 19.63 -6.60
N ARG A 398 -9.39 19.10 -7.08
CA ARG A 398 -8.55 19.78 -8.08
C ARG A 398 -9.31 20.06 -9.38
N ILE A 399 -10.19 19.14 -9.78
CA ILE A 399 -11.05 19.30 -10.98
C ILE A 399 -12.15 20.35 -10.71
N LEU A 400 -12.73 20.32 -9.50
CA LEU A 400 -13.78 21.24 -9.05
C LEU A 400 -13.27 22.67 -8.80
N ASP A 401 -12.01 22.83 -8.38
CA ASP A 401 -11.38 24.14 -8.15
C ASP A 401 -10.94 24.77 -9.47
N VAL A 402 -11.93 25.24 -10.24
CA VAL A 402 -11.76 25.80 -11.59
C VAL A 402 -10.73 26.93 -11.64
N GLU A 403 -10.61 27.71 -10.57
CA GLU A 403 -9.74 28.88 -10.49
C GLU A 403 -8.40 28.60 -9.77
N HIS A 404 -8.17 27.37 -9.31
CA HIS A 404 -6.98 26.95 -8.54
C HIS A 404 -6.68 27.83 -7.32
N LYS A 405 -7.74 28.26 -6.61
CA LYS A 405 -7.62 29.12 -5.42
C LYS A 405 -7.47 28.32 -4.11
N GLY A 406 -7.66 27.01 -4.16
CA GLY A 406 -7.67 26.10 -3.02
C GLY A 406 -9.00 26.04 -2.28
N TYR A 407 -10.07 26.62 -2.84
CA TYR A 407 -11.39 26.66 -2.24
C TYR A 407 -12.52 26.77 -3.27
N LEU A 408 -13.67 26.17 -2.97
CA LEU A 408 -14.90 26.25 -3.76
C LEU A 408 -15.81 27.34 -3.20
N THR A 409 -16.42 28.13 -4.08
CA THR A 409 -17.37 29.19 -3.71
C THR A 409 -18.78 28.83 -4.20
N PRO A 410 -19.84 29.54 -3.75
CA PRO A 410 -21.17 29.39 -4.33
C PRO A 410 -21.20 29.54 -5.86
N PHE A 411 -20.34 30.38 -6.44
CA PHE A 411 -20.21 30.52 -7.89
C PHE A 411 -19.66 29.24 -8.53
N THR A 412 -18.66 28.63 -7.91
CA THR A 412 -18.09 27.34 -8.35
C THR A 412 -19.14 26.23 -8.28
N LEU A 413 -19.89 26.14 -7.18
CA LEU A 413 -20.97 25.16 -7.04
C LEU A 413 -22.06 25.36 -8.10
N ASN A 414 -22.47 26.61 -8.34
CA ASN A 414 -23.47 26.93 -9.36
C ASN A 414 -22.99 26.56 -10.77
N TYR A 415 -21.69 26.72 -11.05
CA TYR A 415 -21.11 26.34 -12.34
C TYR A 415 -21.30 24.85 -12.63
N PHE A 416 -21.02 23.97 -11.68
CA PHE A 416 -21.27 22.52 -11.85
C PHE A 416 -22.76 22.18 -11.81
N PHE A 417 -23.53 22.86 -10.96
CA PHE A 417 -24.97 22.67 -10.86
C PHE A 417 -25.71 22.94 -12.18
N LYS A 418 -25.23 23.86 -13.02
CA LYS A 418 -25.79 24.07 -14.37
C LYS A 418 -25.79 22.80 -15.21
N GLY A 419 -24.76 21.96 -15.10
CA GLY A 419 -24.68 20.70 -15.82
C GLY A 419 -25.74 19.71 -15.32
N ILE A 420 -26.02 19.71 -14.02
CA ILE A 420 -27.12 18.94 -13.43
C ILE A 420 -28.48 19.50 -13.89
N GLN A 421 -28.63 20.81 -13.95
CA GLN A 421 -29.86 21.47 -14.37
C GLN A 421 -30.21 21.19 -15.84
N ASP A 422 -29.21 21.12 -16.71
CA ASP A 422 -29.38 20.71 -18.11
C ASP A 422 -29.91 19.27 -18.19
N GLU A 423 -29.39 18.36 -17.37
CA GLU A 423 -29.88 16.97 -17.28
C GLU A 423 -31.30 16.87 -16.69
N ILE A 424 -31.63 17.62 -15.63
CA ILE A 424 -33.00 17.71 -15.08
C ILE A 424 -33.99 18.13 -16.18
N SER A 425 -33.61 19.14 -16.98
CA SER A 425 -34.42 19.66 -18.07
C SER A 425 -34.60 18.64 -19.19
N ALA A 426 -33.52 17.91 -19.54
CA ALA A 426 -33.55 16.84 -20.53
C ALA A 426 -34.49 15.69 -20.12
N HIS A 427 -34.53 15.36 -18.82
CA HIS A 427 -35.41 14.34 -18.25
C HIS A 427 -36.84 14.84 -17.95
N ARG A 428 -37.14 16.12 -18.24
CA ARG A 428 -38.44 16.77 -17.98
C ARG A 428 -38.89 16.69 -16.52
N ALA A 429 -37.91 16.71 -15.61
CA ALA A 429 -38.14 16.75 -14.17
C ALA A 429 -38.41 18.18 -13.69
N GLU A 430 -38.93 18.31 -12.46
CA GLU A 430 -39.18 19.61 -11.86
C GLU A 430 -37.86 20.36 -11.58
N PRO A 431 -37.80 21.67 -11.83
CA PRO A 431 -36.59 22.45 -11.57
C PRO A 431 -36.25 22.49 -10.08
N VAL A 432 -35.00 22.20 -9.75
CA VAL A 432 -34.47 22.33 -8.38
C VAL A 432 -33.85 23.72 -8.19
N ASN A 433 -34.13 24.33 -7.04
CA ASN A 433 -33.58 25.63 -6.68
C ASN A 433 -32.13 25.50 -6.17
N PHE A 434 -31.20 26.15 -6.87
CA PHE A 434 -29.78 26.13 -6.49
C PHE A 434 -29.52 26.70 -5.08
N ALA A 435 -30.33 27.67 -4.62
CA ALA A 435 -30.12 28.27 -3.31
C ALA A 435 -30.23 27.22 -2.17
N ASP A 436 -31.19 26.31 -2.30
CA ASP A 436 -31.44 25.25 -1.32
C ASP A 436 -30.30 24.21 -1.36
N VAL A 437 -29.91 23.75 -2.55
CA VAL A 437 -28.77 22.83 -2.73
C VAL A 437 -27.47 23.42 -2.18
N LYS A 438 -27.23 24.72 -2.42
CA LYS A 438 -26.08 25.43 -1.86
C LYS A 438 -26.12 25.42 -0.34
N ASP A 439 -27.25 25.79 0.26
CA ASP A 439 -27.39 25.84 1.72
C ASP A 439 -27.20 24.44 2.34
N GLU A 440 -27.78 23.39 1.73
CA GLU A 440 -27.54 22.00 2.15
C GLU A 440 -26.06 21.60 2.09
N ILE A 441 -25.34 21.94 1.01
CA ILE A 441 -23.91 21.65 0.89
C ILE A 441 -23.12 22.36 2.00
N PHE A 442 -23.39 23.65 2.25
CA PHE A 442 -22.69 24.40 3.28
C PHE A 442 -23.03 23.91 4.70
N ASP A 443 -24.26 23.46 4.94
CA ASP A 443 -24.68 22.88 6.21
C ASP A 443 -24.11 21.48 6.45
N MET A 444 -23.92 20.68 5.40
CA MET A 444 -23.22 19.39 5.48
C MET A 444 -21.73 19.57 5.78
N VAL A 445 -21.07 20.47 5.05
CA VAL A 445 -19.61 20.64 5.14
C VAL A 445 -19.20 21.43 6.39
N LYS A 446 -20.01 22.41 6.80
CA LYS A 446 -19.73 23.35 7.89
C LYS A 446 -18.31 23.94 7.80
N PRO A 447 -17.98 24.61 6.69
CA PRO A 447 -16.62 25.07 6.46
C PRO A 447 -16.17 26.06 7.52
N ALA A 448 -14.86 26.10 7.79
CA ALA A 448 -14.30 27.05 8.74
C ALA A 448 -14.54 28.52 8.32
N ASP A 449 -14.61 28.77 7.01
CA ASP A 449 -15.02 30.05 6.44
C ASP A 449 -16.42 29.89 5.81
N PRO A 450 -17.44 30.64 6.29
CA PRO A 450 -18.82 30.49 5.80
C PRO A 450 -19.01 30.79 4.31
N SER A 451 -18.03 31.41 3.65
CA SER A 451 -18.12 31.80 2.23
C SER A 451 -17.46 30.84 1.25
N ARG A 452 -16.69 29.86 1.74
CA ARG A 452 -15.87 28.99 0.89
C ARG A 452 -15.58 27.63 1.53
N ILE A 453 -15.49 26.60 0.70
CA ILE A 453 -15.21 25.22 1.11
C ILE A 453 -13.81 24.84 0.65
N THR A 454 -12.90 24.54 1.57
CA THR A 454 -11.58 23.99 1.23
C THR A 454 -11.63 22.46 1.17
N LEU A 455 -10.61 21.85 0.56
CA LEU A 455 -10.44 20.39 0.58
C LEU A 455 -10.40 19.85 2.03
N LYS A 456 -9.78 20.59 2.95
CA LYS A 456 -9.70 20.20 4.35
C LYS A 456 -11.09 20.16 4.99
N ASP A 457 -11.93 21.16 4.72
CA ASP A 457 -13.31 21.19 5.22
C ASP A 457 -14.08 19.97 4.68
N LEU A 458 -13.93 19.68 3.38
CA LEU A 458 -14.59 18.57 2.73
C LEU A 458 -14.22 17.21 3.35
N ILE A 459 -12.93 16.98 3.61
CA ILE A 459 -12.43 15.76 4.26
C ILE A 459 -12.91 15.65 5.72
N VAL A 460 -12.77 16.73 6.50
CA VAL A 460 -13.11 16.73 7.93
C VAL A 460 -14.61 16.59 8.16
N SER A 461 -15.43 17.09 7.24
CA SER A 461 -16.89 16.99 7.34
C SER A 461 -17.41 15.55 7.29
N GLY A 462 -16.67 14.61 6.69
CA GLY A 462 -17.14 13.25 6.41
C GLY A 462 -18.20 13.14 5.31
N HIS A 463 -18.60 14.25 4.69
CA HIS A 463 -19.63 14.30 3.64
C HIS A 463 -19.06 14.55 2.23
N GLY A 464 -17.73 14.45 2.08
CA GLY A 464 -17.06 14.76 0.83
C GLY A 464 -17.55 13.94 -0.37
N GLU A 465 -17.77 12.64 -0.17
CA GLU A 465 -18.31 11.76 -1.22
C GLU A 465 -19.67 12.26 -1.73
N THR A 466 -20.60 12.56 -0.82
CA THR A 466 -21.95 13.04 -1.17
C THR A 466 -21.86 14.36 -1.93
N VAL A 467 -21.15 15.35 -1.38
CA VAL A 467 -21.01 16.68 -1.98
C VAL A 467 -20.41 16.59 -3.38
N VAL A 468 -19.33 15.82 -3.55
CA VAL A 468 -18.71 15.67 -4.87
C VAL A 468 -19.66 14.95 -5.83
N SER A 469 -20.33 13.89 -5.38
CA SER A 469 -21.24 13.09 -6.23
C SER A 469 -22.40 13.91 -6.77
N ILE A 470 -23.07 14.71 -5.93
CA ILE A 470 -24.21 15.54 -6.36
C ILE A 470 -23.79 16.69 -7.29
N LEU A 471 -22.52 17.10 -7.26
CA LEU A 471 -22.00 18.14 -8.17
C LEU A 471 -21.61 17.60 -9.55
N ILE A 472 -21.23 16.32 -9.65
CA ILE A 472 -20.61 15.77 -10.87
C ILE A 472 -21.48 14.74 -11.60
N GLU A 473 -22.42 14.07 -10.93
CA GLU A 473 -23.17 12.93 -11.48
C GLU A 473 -24.69 13.10 -11.27
N PHE A 474 -25.46 13.12 -12.36
CA PHE A 474 -26.91 13.37 -12.32
C PHE A 474 -27.69 12.30 -11.56
N HIS A 475 -27.40 11.01 -11.76
CA HIS A 475 -28.11 9.96 -11.01
C HIS A 475 -27.85 10.03 -9.49
N LYS A 476 -26.64 10.42 -9.07
CA LYS A 476 -26.31 10.58 -7.65
C LYS A 476 -27.00 11.81 -7.06
N PHE A 477 -27.07 12.91 -7.81
CA PHE A 477 -27.88 14.07 -7.46
C PHE A 477 -29.35 13.68 -7.32
N TRP A 478 -29.93 13.01 -8.31
CA TRP A 478 -31.34 12.61 -8.31
C TRP A 478 -31.70 11.69 -7.14
N ALA A 479 -30.82 10.73 -6.81
CA ALA A 479 -31.00 9.86 -5.65
C ALA A 479 -30.95 10.65 -4.33
N TYR A 480 -30.10 11.67 -4.24
CA TYR A 480 -29.98 12.54 -3.07
C TYR A 480 -31.21 13.43 -2.87
N GLU A 481 -31.75 14.02 -3.94
CA GLU A 481 -32.98 14.84 -3.88
C GLU A 481 -34.19 13.99 -3.47
N ASN A 482 -34.28 12.75 -3.96
CA ASN A 482 -35.42 11.87 -3.66
C ASN A 482 -35.23 10.99 -2.41
N ARG A 483 -34.23 11.30 -1.58
CA ARG A 483 -33.86 10.47 -0.42
C ARG A 483 -35.01 10.29 0.58
N GLU A 484 -35.84 11.31 0.78
CA GLU A 484 -36.93 11.26 1.76
C GLU A 484 -38.09 10.38 1.28
N VAL A 485 -38.40 10.41 -0.03
CA VAL A 485 -39.46 9.59 -0.65
C VAL A 485 -39.11 8.10 -0.58
N MET A 486 -37.84 7.75 -0.82
CA MET A 486 -37.36 6.36 -0.75
C MET A 486 -37.41 5.80 0.68
N VAL A 487 -37.17 6.64 1.70
CA VAL A 487 -37.29 6.24 3.11
C VAL A 487 -38.76 6.01 3.48
N THR A 488 -39.68 6.85 3.00
CA THR A 488 -41.11 6.67 3.27
C THR A 488 -41.68 5.39 2.64
N ASP A 489 -41.29 5.03 1.42
CA ASP A 489 -41.72 3.78 0.77
C ASP A 489 -41.17 2.51 1.46
N SER A 490 -39.95 2.60 2.00
CA SER A 490 -39.33 1.51 2.78
C SER A 490 -40.00 1.31 4.13
N THR A 491 -40.55 2.37 4.73
CA THR A 491 -41.34 2.29 5.97
C THR A 491 -42.79 1.88 5.73
N ALA A 492 -43.37 2.25 4.58
CA ALA A 492 -44.73 1.85 4.20
C ALA A 492 -44.81 0.35 3.85
N SER A 493 -43.80 -0.20 3.16
CA SER A 493 -43.74 -1.63 2.84
C SER A 493 -43.53 -2.55 4.05
N ASN A 494 -42.96 -2.06 5.15
CA ASN A 494 -42.86 -2.81 6.41
C ASN A 494 -44.09 -2.64 7.33
N GLY A 495 -45.06 -1.81 6.93
CA GLY A 495 -46.26 -1.49 7.72
C GLY A 495 -47.52 -2.29 7.35
N GLU A 496 -47.50 -3.10 6.29
CA GLU A 496 -48.71 -3.78 5.78
C GLU A 496 -48.85 -5.27 6.18
N GLU A 497 -47.96 -5.85 6.99
CA GLU A 497 -48.06 -7.26 7.40
C GLU A 497 -48.72 -7.52 8.78
N THR A 498 -49.29 -6.51 9.44
CA THR A 498 -50.03 -6.73 10.69
C THR A 498 -51.39 -6.04 10.69
N HIS A 499 -52.33 -6.56 9.90
CA HIS A 499 -53.75 -6.67 10.29
C HIS A 499 -54.55 -7.37 9.19
N ASN A 500 -54.67 -8.70 9.28
CA ASN A 500 -55.94 -9.40 9.08
C ASN A 500 -55.83 -10.81 9.68
N LEU A 501 -56.88 -11.16 10.42
CA LEU A 501 -57.10 -12.36 11.25
C LEU A 501 -56.84 -13.70 10.55
#